data_AF-A0AAE3DTI9-F1
#
_entry.id   AF-A0AAE3DTI9-F1
#
_cell.length_a   1.000
_cell.length_b   1.000
_cell.length_c   1.000
_cell.angle_alpha   90.00
_cell.angle_beta   90.00
_cell.angle_gamma   90.00
#
_symmetry.space_group_name_H-M   'P 1'
#
loop_
_entity.id
_entity.type
_entity.pdbx_description
1 polymer ?
#
loop_
_entity_poly.entity_id
_entity_poly.type
_entity_poly.pdbx_seq_one_letter_code
_entity_poly.pdbx_strand_id
1 'polypeptide(L)' 'MKNHKNSLYQVMLLQDTIREHLLEVDKAAKEREEVILKRLEEKEPLPDKEVDQMVWVRAANQHRAIAEEIILKEWIYV' A
#
# COMPACT_ATOMS: atom_id res chain seq x y z
N MET A 1 -13.13 -17.78 -11.46
CA MET A 1 -12.50 -17.57 -10.13
C MET A 1 -13.06 -16.39 -9.31
N LYS A 2 -13.70 -15.35 -9.89
CA LYS A 2 -14.26 -14.22 -9.11
C LYS A 2 -15.32 -14.58 -8.07
N ASN A 3 -16.12 -15.62 -8.31
CA ASN A 3 -17.21 -16.03 -7.40
C ASN A 3 -16.73 -16.65 -6.07
N HIS A 4 -15.51 -17.20 -6.02
CA HIS A 4 -14.99 -17.83 -4.80
C HIS A 4 -14.61 -16.82 -3.70
N LYS A 5 -14.18 -15.61 -4.09
CA LYS A 5 -13.88 -14.54 -3.12
C LYS A 5 -15.14 -14.05 -2.43
N ASN A 6 -16.26 -13.92 -3.16
CA ASN A 6 -17.55 -13.55 -2.58
C ASN A 6 -18.06 -14.59 -1.57
N SER A 7 -17.97 -15.88 -1.87
CA SER A 7 -18.37 -16.92 -0.90
C SER A 7 -17.46 -16.93 0.34
N LEU A 8 -16.17 -16.66 0.18
CA LEU A 8 -15.23 -16.60 1.30
C LEU A 8 -15.54 -15.42 2.23
N TYR A 9 -15.75 -14.22 1.69
CA TYR A 9 -16.11 -13.04 2.48
C TYR A 9 -17.46 -13.19 3.17
N GLN A 10 -18.44 -13.85 2.54
CA GLN A 10 -19.72 -14.17 3.18
C GLN A 10 -19.52 -15.12 4.38
N VAL A 11 -18.68 -16.15 4.25
CA VAL A 11 -18.36 -17.05 5.37
C VAL A 11 -17.66 -16.31 6.50
N MET A 12 -16.69 -15.44 6.21
CA MET A 12 -15.98 -14.66 7.22
C MET A 12 -16.87 -13.62 7.90
N LEU A 13 -17.84 -13.05 7.19
CA LEU A 13 -18.86 -12.18 7.77
C LEU A 13 -19.75 -12.95 8.75
N LEU A 14 -20.17 -14.18 8.38
CA LEU A 14 -20.95 -15.05 9.25
C LEU A 14 -20.17 -15.52 10.49
N GLN A 15 -18.84 -15.60 10.39
CA GLN A 15 -17.94 -15.98 11.48
C GLN A 15 -17.42 -14.78 12.29
N ASP A 16 -17.81 -13.55 11.95
CA ASP A 16 -17.35 -12.29 12.55
C ASP A 16 -15.82 -12.05 12.47
N THR A 17 -15.11 -12.82 11.63
CA THR A 17 -13.65 -12.75 11.42
C THR A 17 -13.25 -11.82 10.28
N ILE A 18 -14.22 -11.29 9.53
CA ILE A 18 -13.94 -10.41 8.39
C ILE A 18 -13.20 -9.12 8.79
N ARG A 19 -13.44 -8.60 10.00
CA ARG A 19 -12.74 -7.43 10.51
C ARG A 19 -11.27 -7.71 10.75
N GLU A 20 -10.94 -8.85 11.35
CA GLU A 20 -9.56 -9.27 11.62
C GLU A 20 -8.79 -9.45 10.31
N HIS A 21 -9.41 -10.11 9.33
CA HIS A 21 -8.81 -10.29 8.02
C HIS A 21 -8.53 -8.98 7.28
N LEU A 22 -9.47 -8.02 7.31
CA LEU A 22 -9.26 -6.71 6.70
C LEU A 22 -8.11 -5.95 7.39
N LEU A 23 -7.98 -6.08 8.71
CA LEU A 23 -6.87 -5.49 9.47
C LEU A 23 -5.53 -6.13 9.11
N GLU A 24 -5.48 -7.45 8.94
CA GLU A 24 -4.27 -8.15 8.50
C GLU A 24 -3.85 -7.72 7.09
N VAL A 25 -4.80 -7.60 6.16
CA VAL A 25 -4.53 -7.14 4.79
C VAL A 25 -4.05 -5.69 4.78
N ASP A 26 -4.68 -4.80 5.56
CA ASP A 26 -4.25 -3.40 5.70
C ASP A 26 -2.83 -3.31 6.28
N LYS A 27 -2.52 -4.14 7.29
CA LYS A 27 -1.19 -4.21 7.87
C LYS A 27 -0.15 -4.67 6.86
N ALA A 28 -0.44 -5.74 6.11
CA ALA A 28 0.45 -6.24 5.07
C ALA A 28 0.67 -5.20 3.95
N ALA A 29 -0.37 -4.44 3.60
CA ALA A 29 -0.28 -3.38 2.59
C ALA A 29 0.66 -2.27 3.05
N LYS A 30 0.53 -1.83 4.31
CA LYS A 30 1.38 -0.80 4.92
C LYS A 30 2.83 -1.26 5.04
N GLU A 31 3.07 -2.50 5.49
CA GLU A 31 4.43 -3.06 5.54
C GLU A 31 5.06 -3.10 4.14
N ARG A 32 4.27 -3.41 3.11
CA ARG A 32 4.75 -3.42 1.72
C ARG A 32 5.06 -2.02 1.22
N GLU A 33 4.19 -1.06 1.49
CA GLU A 33 4.38 0.35 1.15
C GLU A 33 5.66 0.89 1.80
N GLU A 34 5.88 0.63 3.09
CA GLU A 34 7.07 1.07 3.81
C GLU A 34 8.37 0.52 3.20
N VAL A 35 8.37 -0.76 2.83
CA VAL A 35 9.53 -1.36 2.14
C VAL A 35 9.81 -0.70 0.79
N ILE A 36 8.77 -0.35 0.04
CA ILE A 36 8.93 0.32 -1.26
C ILE A 36 9.42 1.75 -1.06
N LEU A 37 8.82 2.51 -0.14
CA LEU A 37 9.22 3.88 0.16
C LEU A 37 10.67 3.96 0.64
N LYS A 38 11.11 3.04 1.51
CA LYS A 38 12.50 2.97 1.96
C LYS A 38 13.47 2.76 0.81
N ARG A 39 13.15 1.84 -0.12
CA ARG A 39 13.97 1.60 -1.32
C ARG A 39 14.00 2.81 -2.26
N LEU A 40 12.89 3.54 -2.37
CA LEU A 40 12.82 4.76 -3.15
C LEU A 40 13.67 5.86 -2.51
N GLU A 41 13.61 6.03 -1.20
CA GLU A 41 14.43 7.00 -0.47
C GLU A 41 15.93 6.69 -0.51
N GLU A 42 16.32 5.40 -0.48
CA GLU A 42 17.71 4.97 -0.69
C GLU A 42 18.23 5.34 -2.09
N LYS A 43 17.35 5.34 -3.10
CA LYS A 43 17.71 5.60 -4.50
C LYS A 43 17.61 7.08 -4.87
N GLU A 44 16.58 7.75 -4.37
CA GLU A 44 16.21 9.13 -4.64
C GLU A 44 15.82 9.76 -3.30
N PRO A 45 16.79 10.27 -2.51
CA PRO A 45 16.49 10.83 -1.20
C PRO A 45 15.58 12.04 -1.33
N LEU A 46 14.66 12.20 -0.38
CA LEU A 46 13.79 13.36 -0.34
C LEU A 46 14.64 14.62 -0.08
N PRO A 47 14.30 15.74 -0.75
CA PRO A 47 15.00 17.02 -0.54
C PRO A 47 14.77 17.52 0.89
N ASP A 48 15.55 18.48 1.36
CA ASP A 48 15.33 19.04 2.69
C ASP A 48 14.01 19.82 2.73
N LYS A 49 13.10 19.38 3.61
CA LYS A 49 11.77 19.97 3.79
C LYS A 49 11.84 21.39 4.35
N GLU A 50 12.84 21.72 5.16
CA GLU A 50 13.00 23.06 5.74
C GLU A 50 13.51 24.07 4.71
N VAL A 51 14.24 23.58 3.70
CA VAL A 51 14.79 24.39 2.62
C VAL A 51 13.75 24.65 1.53
N ASP A 52 13.05 23.60 1.07
CA ASP A 52 12.00 23.73 0.07
C ASP A 52 10.87 22.72 0.29
N GLN A 53 9.87 23.16 1.05
CA GLN A 53 8.69 22.38 1.38
C GLN A 53 7.91 21.93 0.13
N MET A 54 7.86 22.75 -0.93
CA MET A 54 7.06 22.42 -2.11
C MET A 54 7.72 21.31 -2.93
N VAL A 55 9.05 21.37 -3.08
CA VAL A 55 9.82 20.32 -3.75
C VAL A 55 9.79 19.03 -2.94
N TRP A 56 9.85 19.11 -1.61
CA TRP A 56 9.66 17.94 -0.74
C TRP A 56 8.29 17.29 -0.92
N VAL A 57 7.21 18.06 -0.88
CA VAL A 57 5.84 17.54 -1.08
C VAL A 57 5.71 16.88 -2.45
N ARG A 58 6.30 17.48 -3.49
CA ARG A 58 6.28 16.90 -4.84
C ARG A 58 7.01 15.56 -4.89
N ALA A 59 8.22 15.47 -4.34
CA ALA A 59 9.01 14.24 -4.31
C ALA A 59 8.33 13.14 -3.48
N ALA A 60 7.82 13.48 -2.29
CA ALA A 60 7.09 12.54 -1.44
C ALA A 60 5.83 12.00 -2.13
N ASN A 61 5.08 12.85 -2.83
CA ASN A 61 3.92 12.40 -3.60
C ASN A 61 4.29 11.50 -4.77
N GLN A 62 5.41 11.78 -5.45
CA GLN A 62 5.92 10.91 -6.52
C GLN A 62 6.29 9.53 -5.99
N HIS A 63 6.99 9.46 -4.84
CA HIS A 63 7.33 8.18 -4.22
C HIS A 63 6.08 7.37 -3.85
N ARG A 64 5.08 8.02 -3.25
CA ARG A 64 3.82 7.37 -2.91
C ARG A 64 3.09 6.85 -4.15
N ALA A 65 3.03 7.63 -5.23
CA ALA A 65 2.41 7.20 -6.48
C ALA A 65 3.09 5.95 -7.07
N ILE A 66 4.42 5.87 -7.01
CA ILE A 66 5.19 4.70 -7.46
C ILE A 66 4.89 3.49 -6.55
N ALA A 67 4.84 3.69 -5.23
CA ALA A 67 4.52 2.62 -4.29
C ALA A 67 3.11 2.06 -4.52
N GLU A 68 2.11 2.93 -4.67
CA GLU A 68 0.74 2.55 -4.99
C GLU A 68 0.67 1.77 -6.32
N GLU A 69 1.36 2.23 -7.38
CA GLU A 69 1.39 1.53 -8.67
C GLU A 69 1.98 0.11 -8.57
N ILE A 70 3.07 -0.05 -7.83
CA ILE A 70 3.72 -1.35 -7.61
C ILE A 70 2.77 -2.30 -6.86
N ILE A 71 2.17 -1.85 -5.76
CA ILE A 71 1.24 -2.68 -4.96
C ILE A 71 0.03 -3.09 -5.79
N LEU A 72 -0.54 -2.18 -6.58
CA LEU A 72 -1.66 -2.49 -7.46
C LEU A 72 -1.29 -3.55 -8.51
N LYS A 73 -0.11 -3.43 -9.12
CA LYS A 73 0.41 -4.44 -10.07
C LYS A 73 0.63 -5.79 -9.42
N GLU A 74 1.15 -5.83 -8.19
CA GLU A 74 1.43 -7.07 -7.47
C GLU A 74 0.15 -7.80 -7.02
N TRP A 75 -0.88 -7.07 -6.58
CA TRP A 75 -2.02 -7.68 -5.87
C TRP A 75 -3.34 -7.68 -6.64
N ILE A 76 -3.53 -6.75 -7.58
CA ILE A 76 -4.82 -6.55 -8.26
C ILE A 76 -4.78 -6.94 -9.74
N TYR A 77 -3.69 -6.63 -10.44
CA TYR A 77 -3.59 -6.82 -11.89
C TYR A 77 -3.01 -8.17 -12.36
N VAL A 78 -2.92 -9.18 -11.46
CA VAL A 78 -2.49 -10.55 -11.78
C VAL A 78 -3.59 -11.37 -12.45
#